data_AF-A0A7X8K3G2-F1
#
_entry.id   AF-A0A7X8K3G2-F1
#
_cell.length_a   1.000
_cell.length_b   1.000
_cell.length_c   1.000
_cell.angle_alpha   90.00
_cell.angle_beta   90.00
_cell.angle_gamma   90.00
#
_symmetry.space_group_name_H-M   'P 1'
#
loop_
_entity.id
_entity.type
_entity.pdbx_description
1 polymer ?
#
loop_
_entity_poly.entity_id
_entity_poly.type
_entity_poly.pdbx_seq_one_letter_code
_entity_poly.pdbx_strand_id
1 'polypeptide(L)'
;MDQGFAQLLEQALKLRENLDELKVELASKKLQVTAGDGEVILVLNGLQEVVDITINIEGISERQRQRLEMLLKRAINQGIAKTRDVASQELSNYTGFNLSFLNGLF
;
A
#
# COMPACT_ATOMS: atom_id res chain seq x y z
N MET A 1 -35.07 -3.83 17.86
CA MET A 1 -33.84 -3.27 17.26
C MET A 1 -34.05 -1.77 17.17
N ASP A 2 -33.27 -0.98 17.91
CA ASP A 2 -33.46 0.47 17.98
C ASP A 2 -33.16 1.13 16.63
N GLN A 3 -33.98 2.11 16.24
CA GLN A 3 -33.84 2.82 14.96
C GLN A 3 -32.44 3.45 14.78
N GLY A 4 -31.77 3.83 15.87
CA GLY A 4 -30.39 4.33 15.84
C GLY A 4 -29.35 3.27 15.45
N PHE A 5 -29.55 2.00 15.81
CA PHE A 5 -28.64 0.92 15.40
C PHE A 5 -28.74 0.64 13.90
N ALA A 6 -29.95 0.70 13.32
CA ALA A 6 -30.16 0.54 11.89
C ALA A 6 -29.47 1.65 11.07
N GLN A 7 -29.55 2.91 11.53
CA GLN A 7 -28.89 4.04 10.89
C GLN A 7 -27.36 3.96 10.96
N LEU A 8 -26.79 3.54 12.10
CA LEU A 8 -25.35 3.33 12.24
C LEU A 8 -24.85 2.22 11.32
N LEU A 9 -25.61 1.12 11.19
CA LEU A 9 -25.26 0.03 10.29
C LEU A 9 -25.25 0.49 8.82
N GLU A 10 -26.25 1.28 8.41
CA GLU A 10 -26.31 1.82 7.05
C GLU A 10 -25.13 2.75 6.74
N GLN A 11 -24.74 3.60 7.69
CA GLN A 11 -23.58 4.48 7.55
C GLN A 11 -22.27 3.70 7.44
N ALA A 12 -22.11 2.65 8.25
CA ALA A 12 -20.92 1.79 8.20
C ALA A 12 -20.79 1.05 6.86
N LEU A 13 -21.91 0.58 6.28
CA LEU A 13 -21.93 -0.06 4.97
C LEU A 13 -21.54 0.92 3.86
N LYS A 14 -22.12 2.13 3.85
CA LYS A 14 -21.75 3.18 2.88
C LYS A 14 -20.28 3.58 2.98
N LEU A 15 -19.76 3.71 4.20
CA LEU A 15 -18.34 3.97 4.41
C LEU A 15 -17.48 2.86 3.79
N ARG A 16 -17.82 1.58 4.02
CA ARG A 16 -17.08 0.45 3.45
C ARG A 16 -17.05 0.49 1.93
N GLU A 17 -18.19 0.72 1.28
CA GLU A 17 -18.27 0.82 -0.18
C GLU A 17 -17.42 1.96 -0.72
N ASN A 18 -17.51 3.15 -0.13
CA ASN A 18 -16.69 4.31 -0.52
C ASN A 18 -15.18 4.03 -0.35
N LEU A 19 -14.80 3.27 0.68
CA LEU A 19 -13.40 2.89 0.90
C LEU A 19 -12.91 1.89 -0.15
N ASP A 20 -13.74 0.94 -0.57
CA ASP A 20 -13.38 -0.02 -1.62
C ASP A 20 -13.22 0.69 -2.98
N GLU A 21 -14.10 1.63 -3.31
CA GLU A 21 -13.97 2.48 -4.51
C GLU A 21 -12.68 3.31 -4.47
N LEU A 22 -12.39 3.95 -3.33
CA LEU A 22 -11.15 4.70 -3.14
C LEU A 22 -9.91 3.81 -3.29
N LYS A 23 -9.93 2.58 -2.78
CA LYS A 23 -8.82 1.64 -2.96
C LYS A 23 -8.57 1.34 -4.42
N VAL A 24 -9.62 1.12 -5.21
CA VAL A 24 -9.49 0.89 -6.67
C VAL A 24 -8.90 2.12 -7.35
N GLU A 25 -9.38 3.32 -7.01
CA GLU A 25 -8.86 4.57 -7.55
C GLU A 25 -7.36 4.73 -7.23
N LEU A 26 -6.97 4.56 -5.97
CA LEU A 26 -5.59 4.68 -5.52
C LEU A 26 -4.67 3.62 -6.11
N ALA A 27 -5.14 2.38 -6.25
CA ALA A 27 -4.37 1.31 -6.91
C ALA A 27 -4.06 1.63 -8.38
N SER A 28 -4.93 2.40 -9.04
CA SER A 28 -4.77 2.81 -10.44
C SER A 28 -3.81 4.00 -10.63
N LYS A 29 -3.70 4.89 -9.63
CA LYS A 29 -2.84 6.07 -9.69
C LYS A 29 -1.38 5.66 -9.57
N LYS A 30 -0.58 5.87 -10.62
CA LYS A 30 0.85 5.55 -10.63
C LYS A 30 1.69 6.81 -10.49
N LEU A 31 2.68 6.76 -9.61
CA LEU A 31 3.73 7.76 -9.45
C LEU A 31 5.08 7.15 -9.78
N GLN A 32 5.84 7.81 -10.64
CA GLN A 32 7.22 7.44 -10.95
C GLN A 32 8.19 8.34 -10.17
N VAL A 33 9.20 7.71 -9.57
CA VAL A 33 10.29 8.39 -8.86
C VAL A 33 11.61 7.88 -9.43
N THR A 34 12.59 8.77 -9.56
CA THR A 34 13.93 8.44 -10.06
C THR A 34 14.99 8.78 -9.02
N ALA A 35 16.02 7.95 -8.91
CA ALA A 35 17.19 8.17 -8.05
C ALA A 35 18.49 7.82 -8.80
N GLY A 36 19.63 8.34 -8.33
CA GLY A 36 20.94 8.10 -8.93
C GLY A 36 21.00 8.54 -10.39
N ASP A 37 20.59 9.77 -10.69
CA ASP A 37 20.57 10.32 -12.06
C ASP A 37 19.81 9.46 -13.10
N GLY A 38 18.83 8.66 -12.66
CA GLY A 38 18.03 7.78 -13.52
C GLY A 38 18.48 6.32 -13.54
N GLU A 39 19.51 5.97 -12.77
CA GLU A 39 19.94 4.59 -12.54
C GLU A 39 18.86 3.74 -11.87
N VAL A 40 18.04 4.34 -11.01
CA VAL A 40 16.94 3.63 -10.35
C VAL A 40 15.64 4.36 -10.65
N ILE A 41 14.69 3.63 -11.22
CA ILE A 41 13.33 4.10 -11.47
C ILE A 41 12.38 3.22 -10.66
N LEU A 42 11.57 3.87 -9.84
CA LEU A 42 10.58 3.22 -8.98
C LEU A 42 9.19 3.70 -9.38
N VAL A 43 8.27 2.77 -9.60
CA VAL A 43 6.86 3.10 -9.81
C VAL A 43 6.05 2.57 -8.64
N LEU A 44 5.35 3.46 -7.95
CA LEU A 44 4.41 3.10 -6.88
C LEU A 44 2.98 3.49 -7.26
N ASN A 45 2.00 2.83 -6.63
CA ASN A 45 0.62 3.28 -6.71
C ASN A 45 0.21 4.17 -5.51
N GLY A 46 -1.00 4.70 -5.53
CA GLY A 46 -1.57 5.52 -4.44
C GLY A 46 -1.80 4.75 -3.14
N LEU A 47 -1.75 3.41 -3.17
CA LEU A 47 -1.74 2.54 -1.99
C LEU A 47 -0.32 2.25 -1.49
N GLN A 48 0.68 3.01 -1.97
CA GLN A 48 2.10 2.87 -1.66
C GLN A 48 2.68 1.49 -2.00
N GLU A 49 2.04 0.73 -2.91
CA GLU A 49 2.58 -0.52 -3.39
C GLU A 49 3.60 -0.23 -4.49
N VAL A 50 4.78 -0.82 -4.37
CA VAL A 50 5.77 -0.81 -5.45
C VAL A 50 5.26 -1.72 -6.56
N VAL A 51 4.85 -1.13 -7.67
CA VAL A 51 4.34 -1.84 -8.85
C VAL A 51 5.46 -2.15 -9.84
N ASP A 52 6.54 -1.37 -9.87
CA ASP A 52 7.69 -1.65 -10.73
C ASP A 52 9.00 -1.06 -10.20
N ILE A 53 10.11 -1.72 -10.54
CA ILE A 53 11.48 -1.23 -10.27
C ILE A 53 12.31 -1.50 -11.53
N THR A 54 12.97 -0.47 -12.03
CA THR A 54 13.97 -0.58 -13.10
C THR A 54 15.33 -0.12 -12.58
N ILE A 55 16.37 -0.91 -12.86
CA ILE A 55 17.75 -0.62 -12.47
C ILE A 55 18.64 -0.56 -13.72
N ASN A 56 19.21 0.60 -14.00
CA ASN A 56 20.03 0.90 -15.17
C ASN A 56 21.52 1.00 -14.84
N ILE A 57 22.07 -0.05 -14.21
CA ILE A 57 23.49 -0.08 -13.81
C ILE A 57 24.32 -0.81 -14.88
N GLU A 58 25.50 -0.27 -15.18
CA GLU A 58 26.47 -0.91 -16.08
C GLU A 58 27.21 -2.07 -15.38
N GLY A 59 27.69 -3.04 -16.16
CA GLY A 59 28.49 -4.15 -15.64
C GLY A 59 27.71 -5.28 -14.96
N ILE A 60 26.37 -5.20 -14.87
CA ILE A 60 25.51 -6.33 -14.45
C ILE A 60 24.77 -6.94 -15.64
N SER A 61 24.68 -8.26 -15.67
CA SER A 61 23.87 -8.97 -16.67
C SER A 61 22.37 -8.74 -16.47
N GLU A 62 21.60 -8.87 -17.54
CA GLU A 62 20.14 -8.75 -17.51
C GLU A 62 19.48 -9.67 -16.47
N ARG A 63 19.94 -10.93 -16.38
CA ARG A 63 19.43 -11.89 -15.40
C ARG A 63 19.69 -11.46 -13.95
N GLN A 64 20.85 -10.88 -13.67
CA GLN A 64 21.18 -10.36 -12.34
C GLN A 64 20.29 -9.15 -11.99
N ARG A 65 20.09 -8.25 -12.96
CA ARG A 65 19.25 -7.06 -12.85
C ARG A 65 17.78 -7.42 -12.55
N GLN A 66 17.16 -8.27 -13.36
CA GLN A 66 15.78 -8.74 -13.15
C GLN A 66 15.59 -9.41 -11.79
N ARG A 67 16.59 -10.21 -11.35
CA ARG A 67 16.55 -10.83 -10.03
C ARG A 67 16.58 -9.78 -8.92
N LEU A 68 17.45 -8.77 -9.05
CA LEU A 68 17.57 -7.70 -8.06
C LEU A 68 16.29 -6.85 -7.99
N GLU A 69 15.76 -6.42 -9.12
CA GLU A 69 14.50 -5.67 -9.24
C GLU A 69 13.34 -6.43 -8.58
N MET A 70 13.21 -7.72 -8.88
CA MET A 70 12.19 -8.58 -8.26
C MET A 70 12.36 -8.71 -6.75
N LEU A 71 13.58 -8.94 -6.26
CA LEU A 71 13.85 -9.10 -4.84
C LEU A 71 13.59 -7.81 -4.07
N LEU A 72 14.03 -6.67 -4.59
CA LEU A 72 13.77 -5.36 -4.00
C LEU A 72 12.28 -5.05 -3.95
N LYS A 73 11.56 -5.25 -5.06
CA LYS A 73 10.10 -5.05 -5.11
C LYS A 73 9.39 -5.88 -4.05
N ARG A 74 9.75 -7.17 -3.91
CA ARG A 74 9.18 -8.05 -2.89
C ARG A 74 9.52 -7.58 -1.47
N ALA A 75 10.79 -7.29 -1.20
CA ALA A 75 11.26 -6.90 0.13
C ALA A 75 10.63 -5.58 0.59
N ILE A 76 10.55 -4.58 -0.30
CA ILE A 76 9.95 -3.28 0.00
C ILE A 76 8.46 -3.44 0.28
N ASN A 77 7.71 -4.13 -0.59
CA ASN A 77 6.28 -4.36 -0.36
C ASN A 77 6.01 -5.15 0.92
N GLN A 78 6.84 -6.14 1.25
CA GLN A 78 6.75 -6.87 2.51
C GLN A 78 7.05 -5.96 3.72
N GLY A 79 8.03 -5.06 3.60
CA GLY A 79 8.35 -4.06 4.60
C GLY A 79 7.18 -3.13 4.87
N ILE A 80 6.60 -2.57 3.81
CA ILE A 80 5.43 -1.68 3.88
C ILE A 80 4.24 -2.40 4.56
N ALA A 81 3.91 -3.63 4.15
CA ALA A 81 2.85 -4.40 4.78
C ALA A 81 3.09 -4.58 6.30
N LYS A 82 4.31 -4.94 6.70
CA LYS A 82 4.65 -5.09 8.13
C LYS A 82 4.55 -3.78 8.90
N THR A 83 4.99 -2.65 8.33
CA THR A 83 4.89 -1.35 9.02
C THR A 83 3.45 -0.92 9.22
N ARG A 84 2.57 -1.27 8.27
CA ARG A 84 1.12 -1.03 8.40
C ARG A 84 0.50 -1.85 9.51
N ASP A 85 0.84 -3.14 9.58
CA ASP A 85 0.38 -4.01 10.65
C ASP A 85 0.78 -3.47 12.03
N VAL A 86 2.04 -3.03 12.18
CA VAL A 86 2.52 -2.40 13.42
C VAL A 86 1.75 -1.11 13.73
N ALA A 87 1.58 -0.22 12.76
CA ALA A 87 0.84 1.03 12.98
C ALA A 87 -0.62 0.78 13.39
N SER A 88 -1.30 -0.18 12.74
CA SER A 88 -2.67 -0.57 13.09
C SER A 88 -2.74 -1.15 14.50
N GLN A 89 -1.75 -1.94 14.92
CA GLN A 89 -1.70 -2.50 16.28
C GLN A 89 -1.52 -1.40 17.33
N GLU A 90 -0.57 -0.49 17.12
CA GLU A 90 -0.31 0.62 18.05
C GLU A 90 -1.53 1.54 18.20
N LEU A 91 -2.20 1.89 17.10
CA LEU A 91 -3.41 2.70 17.14
C LEU A 91 -4.57 1.97 17.83
N SER A 92 -4.70 0.66 17.62
CA SER A 92 -5.74 -0.14 18.29
C SER A 92 -5.47 -0.21 19.80
N ASN A 93 -4.21 -0.36 20.21
CA ASN A 93 -3.81 -0.35 21.62
C ASN A 93 -4.09 1.00 22.28
N TYR A 94 -3.85 2.10 21.57
CA TYR A 94 -4.06 3.45 22.07
C TYR A 94 -5.54 3.84 22.16
N THR A 95 -6.33 3.52 21.12
CA THR A 95 -7.73 3.96 21.00
C THR A 95 -8.74 2.97 21.61
N GLY A 96 -8.34 1.70 21.81
CA GLY A 96 -9.22 0.62 22.24
C GLY A 96 -10.18 0.11 21.14
N PHE A 97 -10.10 0.66 19.92
CA PHE A 97 -10.92 0.26 18.78
C PHE A 97 -10.10 -0.57 17.79
N ASN A 98 -10.70 -1.62 17.23
CA ASN A 98 -10.06 -2.38 16.16
C ASN A 98 -10.16 -1.60 14.85
N LEU A 99 -9.03 -1.04 14.40
CA LEU A 99 -8.93 -0.24 13.18
C LEU A 99 -8.49 -1.06 11.97
N SER A 100 -8.57 -2.39 12.04
CA SER A 100 -8.15 -3.29 10.95
C SER A 100 -8.90 -3.05 9.63
N PHE A 101 -10.06 -2.38 9.65
CA PHE A 101 -10.78 -1.98 8.43
C PHE A 101 -10.04 -0.90 7.61
N LEU A 102 -9.11 -0.17 8.22
CA LEU A 102 -8.24 0.81 7.55
C LEU A 102 -6.96 0.17 6.98
N ASN A 103 -6.70 -1.11 7.26
CA ASN A 103 -5.55 -1.80 6.70
C ASN A 103 -5.61 -1.77 5.16
N GLY A 104 -4.52 -1.28 4.57
CA GLY A 104 -4.36 -1.13 3.13
C GLY A 104 -4.70 0.26 2.57
N LEU A 105 -5.14 1.22 3.38
CA LEU A 105 -5.28 2.64 2.97
C LEU A 105 -4.07 3.51 3.33
N PHE A 106 -3.37 3.12 4.40
CA PHE A 106 -2.16 3.76 4.90
C PHE A 106 -1.10 2.69 5.03
#